data_AF-A0A4S1FDK6-F1
#
_entry.id   AF-A0A4S1FDK6-F1
#
_cell.length_a   1.000
_cell.length_b   1.000
_cell.length_c   1.000
_cell.angle_alpha   90.00
_cell.angle_beta   90.00
_cell.angle_gamma   90.00
#
_symmetry.space_group_name_H-M   'P 1'
#
loop_
_entity.id
_entity.type
_entity.pdbx_description
1 polymer ?
#
loop_
_entity_poly.entity_id
_entity_poly.type
_entity_poly.pdbx_seq_one_letter_code
_entity_poly.pdbx_strand_id
1 'polypeptide(L)'
;MNASRGTDPVLRFHGAAHGVTGSCYEIETPRARILVDCGLFQGSKSERALNYGAFPFPPEAIDAVVLTHAHIDHSGLLPKLVTQGFAGPIYTTRATIDLCSVMLPDAAHIQEMEVEQLNRRNAQRGRPPVEPIYRQQDAAACMTLFRALEYAAWTTVAQGVRARFWNAGHLLGSASVELEIDVERQNMPMRILFSGDIGPGHKPLHTDPEGPAGVDYLICESTYGDRDRPDVAPEQRRSMLGDVVRSAAEASGPLIVPSFAVERTQELLVDLHLLMKAGEVPTAPIFVDSPLATRASTIFERHADDIEQVDGLRQALSSPQLRFTETIEQSKAINRLRGFFVVIAASGMCGRIRHHLKANLWRRNATVMMAGYQAQGSLGRILLDGARRVRIQGEEVEVKARISLFDLYSGHADASELVAWALARTPVKHTVFLTHGEEAGLVGLSGRLAGPIPSDRIIMPELDSAFQLTSQGCLPVDANEPRRLKPEKVARLDWHNDLSKLLLDVTEAVNTAADERGRAAIIRRMRRALDAPALGAFANDES
;
A
#
# COMPACT_ATOMS: atom_id res chain seq x y z
N MET A 1 -34.52 -19.73 16.71
CA MET A 1 -35.18 -19.90 15.40
C MET A 1 -34.14 -19.53 14.36
N ASN A 2 -33.51 -20.54 13.76
CA ASN A 2 -32.43 -20.37 12.79
C ASN A 2 -33.01 -19.92 11.45
N ALA A 3 -32.71 -18.68 11.04
CA ALA A 3 -32.85 -18.30 9.65
C ALA A 3 -32.00 -19.27 8.80
N SER A 4 -32.62 -19.87 7.79
CA SER A 4 -31.96 -20.78 6.86
C SER A 4 -30.76 -20.07 6.22
N ARG A 5 -29.54 -20.46 6.59
CA ARG A 5 -28.34 -20.07 5.81
C ARG A 5 -28.56 -20.60 4.39
N GLY A 6 -28.53 -19.71 3.40
CA GLY A 6 -28.64 -20.09 1.99
C GLY A 6 -27.54 -21.07 1.59
N THR A 7 -27.78 -21.89 0.57
CA THR A 7 -26.81 -22.90 0.08
C THR A 7 -25.63 -22.29 -0.66
N ASP A 8 -25.80 -21.07 -1.18
CA ASP A 8 -24.80 -20.36 -1.99
C ASP A 8 -23.84 -19.53 -1.12
N PRO A 9 -22.56 -19.42 -1.49
CA PRO A 9 -21.59 -18.63 -0.76
C PRO A 9 -21.88 -17.12 -0.86
N VAL A 10 -21.54 -16.39 0.19
CA VAL A 10 -21.65 -14.93 0.27
C VAL A 10 -20.24 -14.33 0.32
N LEU A 11 -19.94 -13.43 -0.62
CA LEU A 11 -18.71 -12.65 -0.67
C LEU A 11 -18.97 -11.24 -0.11
N ARG A 12 -18.17 -10.81 0.88
CA ARG A 12 -18.24 -9.48 1.49
C ARG A 12 -16.95 -8.70 1.29
N PHE A 13 -17.09 -7.40 1.07
CA PHE A 13 -16.00 -6.48 0.80
C PHE A 13 -15.76 -5.58 2.01
N HIS A 14 -14.91 -6.01 2.94
CA HIS A 14 -14.62 -5.27 4.17
C HIS A 14 -13.49 -4.25 4.02
N GLY A 15 -12.90 -4.13 2.85
CA GLY A 15 -11.87 -3.14 2.54
C GLY A 15 -11.44 -3.22 1.08
N ALA A 16 -10.48 -2.37 0.68
CA ALA A 16 -10.07 -2.22 -0.72
C ALA A 16 -11.24 -1.98 -1.70
N ALA A 17 -12.29 -1.30 -1.24
CA ALA A 17 -13.47 -0.94 -2.02
C ALA A 17 -13.48 0.59 -2.22
N HIS A 18 -13.25 1.06 -3.45
CA HIS A 18 -12.97 2.47 -3.76
C HIS A 18 -11.74 3.06 -3.03
N GLY A 19 -10.81 2.21 -2.61
CA GLY A 19 -9.53 2.59 -2.03
C GLY A 19 -8.47 1.51 -2.28
N VAL A 20 -7.20 1.86 -2.05
CA VAL A 20 -6.00 1.03 -2.30
C VAL A 20 -5.40 0.46 -1.01
N THR A 21 -6.17 0.40 0.07
CA THR A 21 -5.66 -0.13 1.35
C THR A 21 -6.75 -0.85 2.13
N GLY A 22 -6.32 -1.64 3.12
CA GLY A 22 -7.23 -2.34 4.02
C GLY A 22 -7.87 -3.58 3.39
N SER A 23 -7.22 -4.20 2.40
CA SER A 23 -7.71 -5.40 1.70
C SER A 23 -8.18 -6.46 2.70
N CYS A 24 -9.46 -6.80 2.60
CA CYS A 24 -10.11 -7.76 3.48
C CYS A 24 -11.42 -8.22 2.82
N TYR A 25 -11.42 -9.44 2.32
CA TYR A 25 -12.59 -10.05 1.69
C TYR A 25 -13.03 -11.25 2.51
N GLU A 26 -14.32 -11.41 2.72
CA GLU A 26 -14.84 -12.51 3.51
C GLU A 26 -15.74 -13.40 2.63
N ILE A 27 -15.47 -14.69 2.66
CA ILE A 27 -16.30 -15.69 2.00
C ILE A 27 -16.97 -16.51 3.09
N GLU A 28 -18.29 -16.41 3.17
CA GLU A 28 -19.12 -17.23 4.05
C GLU A 28 -19.82 -18.32 3.22
N THR A 29 -19.65 -19.56 3.63
CA THR A 29 -20.36 -20.72 3.10
C THR A 29 -21.21 -21.34 4.22
N PRO A 30 -22.10 -22.30 3.94
CA PRO A 30 -22.80 -23.04 5.00
C PRO A 30 -21.86 -23.77 5.98
N ARG A 31 -20.63 -24.09 5.55
CA ARG A 31 -19.69 -24.98 6.26
C ARG A 31 -18.47 -24.28 6.83
N ALA A 32 -18.09 -23.14 6.28
CA ALA A 32 -16.88 -22.43 6.65
C ALA A 32 -16.98 -20.93 6.31
N ARG A 33 -16.23 -20.12 7.04
CA ARG A 33 -16.05 -18.69 6.82
C ARG A 33 -14.55 -18.39 6.76
N ILE A 34 -14.08 -17.90 5.63
CA ILE A 34 -12.66 -17.56 5.45
C ILE A 34 -12.48 -16.10 5.08
N LEU A 35 -11.29 -15.57 5.36
CA LEU A 35 -10.85 -14.28 4.83
C LEU A 35 -9.83 -14.48 3.70
N VAL A 36 -9.91 -13.65 2.67
CA VAL A 36 -8.80 -13.37 1.77
C VAL A 36 -8.26 -12.00 2.15
N ASP A 37 -7.01 -11.97 2.62
CA ASP A 37 -6.33 -10.81 3.22
C ASP A 37 -7.01 -10.25 4.49
N CYS A 38 -6.23 -9.50 5.28
CA CYS A 38 -6.69 -8.73 6.44
C CYS A 38 -5.71 -7.57 6.70
N GLY A 39 -5.87 -6.50 5.91
CA GLY A 39 -4.93 -5.40 5.82
C GLY A 39 -5.25 -4.16 6.66
N LEU A 40 -4.23 -3.35 6.93
CA LEU A 40 -4.39 -2.03 7.54
C LEU A 40 -4.88 -0.99 6.53
N PHE A 41 -5.86 -0.20 6.94
CA PHE A 41 -6.26 1.02 6.24
C PHE A 41 -5.19 2.10 6.43
N GLN A 42 -4.65 2.59 5.33
CA GLN A 42 -3.75 3.74 5.31
C GLN A 42 -4.45 4.91 4.59
N GLY A 43 -3.88 6.11 4.64
CA GLY A 43 -4.50 7.31 4.03
C GLY A 43 -5.08 8.28 5.04
N SER A 44 -6.30 8.76 4.78
CA SER A 44 -6.95 9.81 5.58
C SER A 44 -7.15 9.39 7.04
N LYS A 45 -7.42 10.35 7.92
CA LYS A 45 -7.71 10.02 9.33
C LYS A 45 -8.97 9.18 9.47
N SER A 46 -9.97 9.40 8.62
CA SER A 46 -11.22 8.63 8.60
C SER A 46 -10.95 7.16 8.26
N GLU A 47 -10.13 6.89 7.25
CA GLU A 47 -9.73 5.52 6.87
C GLU A 47 -8.89 4.87 7.97
N ARG A 48 -7.87 5.59 8.49
CA ARG A 48 -7.05 5.06 9.58
C ARG A 48 -7.85 4.76 10.85
N ALA A 49 -8.96 5.44 11.08
CA ALA A 49 -9.84 5.18 12.23
C ALA A 49 -10.52 3.80 12.15
N LEU A 50 -10.74 3.26 10.94
CA LEU A 50 -11.31 1.92 10.73
C LEU A 50 -10.43 0.82 11.36
N ASN A 51 -9.12 1.05 11.44
CA ASN A 51 -8.21 0.10 12.08
C ASN A 51 -8.48 -0.10 13.58
N TYR A 52 -9.01 0.91 14.26
CA TYR A 52 -9.24 0.89 15.72
C TYR A 52 -10.65 0.39 16.09
N GLY A 53 -11.62 0.48 15.17
CA GLY A 53 -12.98 -0.01 15.38
C GLY A 53 -13.04 -1.55 15.46
N ALA A 54 -14.19 -2.09 15.86
CA ALA A 54 -14.43 -3.53 15.76
C ALA A 54 -14.42 -4.00 14.29
N PHE A 55 -14.09 -5.28 14.06
CA PHE A 55 -14.32 -5.88 12.76
C PHE A 55 -15.83 -5.94 12.47
N PRO A 56 -16.26 -5.82 11.20
CA PRO A 56 -17.66 -6.00 10.79
C PRO A 56 -18.08 -7.48 10.79
N PHE A 57 -17.25 -8.37 11.33
CA PHE A 57 -17.50 -9.79 11.50
C PHE A 57 -16.90 -10.26 12.83
N PRO A 58 -17.45 -11.30 13.47
CA PRO A 58 -16.85 -11.95 14.64
C PRO A 58 -15.54 -12.67 14.26
N PRO A 59 -14.36 -12.25 14.77
CA PRO A 59 -13.07 -12.88 14.46
C PRO A 59 -12.99 -14.36 14.82
N GLU A 60 -13.64 -14.78 15.90
CA GLU A 60 -13.70 -16.16 16.38
C GLU A 60 -14.49 -17.09 15.44
N ALA A 61 -15.29 -16.54 14.54
CA ALA A 61 -16.05 -17.31 13.55
C ALA A 61 -15.29 -17.53 12.24
N ILE A 62 -14.08 -16.97 12.09
CA ILE A 62 -13.25 -17.16 10.90
C ILE A 62 -12.45 -18.45 11.06
N ASP A 63 -12.62 -19.38 10.13
CA ASP A 63 -11.96 -20.68 10.15
C ASP A 63 -10.51 -20.61 9.65
N ALA A 64 -10.25 -19.76 8.66
CA ALA A 64 -8.92 -19.58 8.08
C ALA A 64 -8.78 -18.22 7.41
N VAL A 65 -7.53 -17.76 7.27
CA VAL A 65 -7.17 -16.64 6.41
C VAL A 65 -6.27 -17.14 5.29
N VAL A 66 -6.50 -16.67 4.07
CA VAL A 66 -5.64 -16.89 2.91
C VAL A 66 -5.04 -15.54 2.52
N LEU A 67 -3.73 -15.39 2.71
CA LEU A 67 -3.03 -14.11 2.52
C LEU A 67 -2.28 -14.12 1.18
N THR A 68 -2.58 -13.13 0.34
CA THR A 68 -2.00 -12.95 -1.00
C THR A 68 -0.52 -12.59 -0.93
N HIS A 69 -0.15 -11.61 -0.11
CA HIS A 69 1.23 -11.15 0.03
C HIS A 69 1.48 -10.32 1.31
N ALA A 70 2.73 -9.95 1.56
CA ALA A 70 3.16 -9.43 2.86
C ALA A 70 2.87 -7.95 3.12
N HIS A 71 2.45 -7.15 2.12
CA HIS A 71 2.21 -5.72 2.34
C HIS A 71 1.20 -5.46 3.46
N ILE A 72 1.42 -4.39 4.21
CA ILE A 72 0.70 -4.11 5.46
C ILE A 72 -0.78 -3.78 5.20
N ASP A 73 -1.11 -3.27 4.03
CA ASP A 73 -2.47 -3.09 3.53
C ASP A 73 -3.16 -4.38 3.08
N HIS A 74 -2.49 -5.54 3.18
CA HIS A 74 -3.04 -6.89 3.01
C HIS A 74 -2.87 -7.77 4.25
N SER A 75 -1.81 -7.58 5.04
CA SER A 75 -1.46 -8.42 6.20
C SER A 75 -1.58 -7.72 7.56
N GLY A 76 -1.64 -6.39 7.56
CA GLY A 76 -1.34 -5.58 8.73
C GLY A 76 -2.33 -5.66 9.88
N LEU A 77 -3.56 -6.14 9.65
CA LEU A 77 -4.56 -6.35 10.71
C LEU A 77 -4.60 -7.78 11.23
N LEU A 78 -3.80 -8.71 10.69
CA LEU A 78 -3.73 -10.09 11.19
C LEU A 78 -3.41 -10.17 12.70
N PRO A 79 -2.46 -9.40 13.26
CA PRO A 79 -2.22 -9.45 14.71
C PRO A 79 -3.42 -9.00 15.54
N LYS A 80 -4.16 -7.97 15.08
CA LYS A 80 -5.39 -7.52 15.72
C LYS A 80 -6.50 -8.58 15.62
N LEU A 81 -6.59 -9.27 14.48
CA LEU A 81 -7.55 -10.35 14.29
C LEU A 81 -7.32 -11.46 15.34
N VAL A 82 -6.07 -11.85 15.56
CA VAL A 82 -5.66 -12.84 16.57
C VAL A 82 -5.98 -12.36 17.99
N THR A 83 -5.63 -11.12 18.35
CA THR A 83 -5.92 -10.60 19.69
C THR A 83 -7.41 -10.44 19.96
N GLN A 84 -8.24 -10.37 18.92
CA GLN A 84 -9.71 -10.32 19.03
C GLN A 84 -10.39 -11.70 18.94
N GLY A 85 -9.65 -12.81 18.96
CA GLY A 85 -10.19 -14.15 19.17
C GLY A 85 -10.06 -15.12 18.00
N PHE A 86 -9.47 -14.71 16.87
CA PHE A 86 -9.15 -15.64 15.79
C PHE A 86 -8.03 -16.60 16.20
N ALA A 87 -8.24 -17.89 15.93
CA ALA A 87 -7.30 -18.97 16.26
C ALA A 87 -7.02 -19.92 15.08
N GLY A 88 -7.57 -19.64 13.89
CA GLY A 88 -7.39 -20.46 12.70
C GLY A 88 -6.00 -20.31 12.05
N PRO A 89 -5.67 -21.16 11.06
CA PRO A 89 -4.46 -21.01 10.26
C PRO A 89 -4.50 -19.81 9.31
N ILE A 90 -3.33 -19.24 9.05
CA ILE A 90 -3.09 -18.21 8.02
C ILE A 90 -2.26 -18.84 6.90
N TYR A 91 -2.86 -19.12 5.77
CA TYR A 91 -2.21 -19.75 4.63
C TYR A 91 -1.59 -18.72 3.69
N THR A 92 -0.31 -18.87 3.37
CA THR A 92 0.40 -18.00 2.42
C THR A 92 1.69 -18.67 1.92
N THR A 93 2.43 -18.06 0.99
CA THR A 93 3.70 -18.62 0.49
C THR A 93 4.79 -18.51 1.55
N ARG A 94 5.83 -19.35 1.46
CA ARG A 94 6.95 -19.33 2.43
C ARG A 94 7.66 -17.98 2.47
N ALA A 95 7.92 -17.39 1.31
CA ALA A 95 8.47 -16.04 1.17
C ALA A 95 7.60 -14.98 1.87
N THR A 96 6.27 -15.03 1.70
CA THR A 96 5.34 -14.11 2.37
C THR A 96 5.37 -14.28 3.90
N ILE A 97 5.50 -15.51 4.42
CA ILE A 97 5.67 -15.75 5.87
C ILE A 97 6.92 -15.03 6.39
N ASP A 98 8.05 -15.22 5.70
CA ASP A 98 9.32 -14.63 6.11
C ASP A 98 9.26 -13.09 6.06
N LEU A 99 8.65 -12.51 5.03
CA LEU A 99 8.42 -11.06 4.97
C LEU A 99 7.48 -10.58 6.09
N CYS A 100 6.38 -11.28 6.35
CA CYS A 100 5.48 -10.95 7.46
C CYS A 100 6.20 -10.97 8.83
N SER A 101 7.18 -11.88 9.00
CA SER A 101 7.98 -11.99 10.23
C SER A 101 8.77 -10.73 10.58
N VAL A 102 9.05 -9.86 9.59
CA VAL A 102 9.76 -8.59 9.80
C VAL A 102 8.85 -7.37 9.62
N MET A 103 7.82 -7.48 8.77
CA MET A 103 6.90 -6.38 8.47
C MET A 103 5.89 -6.15 9.59
N LEU A 104 5.27 -7.19 10.14
CA LEU A 104 4.27 -7.05 11.21
C LEU A 104 4.90 -6.50 12.50
N PRO A 105 6.08 -6.95 12.97
CA PRO A 105 6.73 -6.33 14.13
C PRO A 105 7.22 -4.89 13.86
N ASP A 106 7.70 -4.57 12.65
CA ASP A 106 8.08 -3.17 12.32
C ASP A 106 6.86 -2.25 12.35
N ALA A 107 5.72 -2.71 11.81
CA ALA A 107 4.47 -1.98 11.87
C ALA A 107 3.99 -1.78 13.32
N ALA A 108 4.07 -2.81 14.17
CA ALA A 108 3.77 -2.69 15.60
C ALA A 108 4.69 -1.65 16.28
N HIS A 109 6.00 -1.74 16.05
CA HIS A 109 6.98 -0.84 16.66
C HIS A 109 6.71 0.63 16.29
N ILE A 110 6.41 0.90 15.02
CA ILE A 110 6.04 2.26 14.56
C ILE A 110 4.78 2.74 15.29
N GLN A 111 3.75 1.90 15.39
CA GLN A 111 2.51 2.26 16.09
C GLN A 111 2.75 2.55 17.58
N GLU A 112 3.52 1.70 18.27
CA GLU A 112 3.89 1.87 19.67
C GLU A 112 4.60 3.22 19.90
N MET A 113 5.57 3.55 19.04
CA MET A 113 6.27 4.84 19.08
C MET A 113 5.33 6.03 18.83
N GLU A 114 4.46 5.96 17.82
CA GLU A 114 3.50 7.02 17.51
C GLU A 114 2.53 7.25 18.67
N VAL A 115 2.03 6.17 19.28
CA VAL A 115 1.12 6.21 20.43
C VAL A 115 1.82 6.76 21.67
N GLU A 116 3.06 6.36 21.95
CA GLU A 116 3.83 6.91 23.08
C GLU A 116 4.03 8.44 22.94
N GLN A 117 4.37 8.91 21.73
CA GLN A 117 4.49 10.35 21.44
C GLN A 117 3.14 11.07 21.55
N LEU A 118 2.05 10.45 21.11
CA LEU A 118 0.72 11.01 21.24
C LEU A 118 0.27 11.09 22.71
N ASN A 119 0.50 10.04 23.49
CA ASN A 119 0.14 9.98 24.91
C ASN A 119 0.90 11.01 25.74
N ARG A 120 2.18 11.26 25.45
CA ARG A 120 2.93 12.38 26.05
C ARG A 120 2.25 13.74 25.79
N ARG A 121 1.78 13.97 24.56
CA ARG A 121 1.05 15.21 24.21
C ARG A 121 -0.35 15.25 24.81
N ASN A 122 -1.05 14.12 24.89
CA ASN A 122 -2.37 14.03 25.49
C ASN A 122 -2.32 14.33 26.99
N ALA A 123 -1.32 13.80 27.71
CA ALA A 123 -1.09 14.11 29.11
C ALA A 123 -0.92 15.62 29.34
N GLN A 124 -0.12 16.31 28.51
CA GLN A 124 0.04 17.77 28.57
C GLN A 124 -1.25 18.55 28.26
N ARG A 125 -2.16 17.95 27.47
CA ARG A 125 -3.42 18.56 27.03
C ARG A 125 -4.63 18.15 27.87
N GLY A 126 -4.43 17.34 28.92
CA GLY A 126 -5.52 16.78 29.72
C GLY A 126 -6.45 15.84 28.94
N ARG A 127 -5.94 15.15 27.92
CA ARG A 127 -6.69 14.18 27.09
C ARG A 127 -6.37 12.75 27.52
N PRO A 128 -7.31 11.79 27.36
CA PRO A 128 -7.05 10.38 27.70
C PRO A 128 -5.93 9.78 26.84
N PRO A 129 -5.20 8.78 27.37
CA PRO A 129 -4.25 8.01 26.58
C PRO A 129 -5.00 7.16 25.54
N VAL A 130 -4.29 6.78 24.49
CA VAL A 130 -4.73 5.83 23.46
C VAL A 130 -3.77 4.65 23.42
N GLU A 131 -4.22 3.54 22.84
CA GLU A 131 -3.42 2.32 22.67
C GLU A 131 -3.09 2.09 21.18
N PRO A 132 -1.99 1.39 20.87
CA PRO A 132 -1.72 0.95 19.50
C PRO A 132 -2.74 -0.11 19.07
N ILE A 133 -2.85 -0.34 17.76
CA ILE A 133 -3.79 -1.34 17.22
C ILE A 133 -3.38 -2.74 17.69
N TYR A 134 -2.07 -2.98 17.73
CA TYR A 134 -1.42 -4.15 18.31
C TYR A 134 0.04 -3.83 18.65
N ARG A 135 0.66 -4.71 19.44
CA ARG A 135 2.05 -4.61 19.91
C ARG A 135 2.95 -5.64 19.23
N GLN A 136 4.27 -5.50 19.38
CA GLN A 136 5.22 -6.44 18.79
C GLN A 136 5.02 -7.89 19.27
N GLN A 137 4.57 -8.05 20.53
CA GLN A 137 4.25 -9.36 21.10
C GLN A 137 3.05 -10.02 20.40
N ASP A 138 2.04 -9.22 20.04
CA ASP A 138 0.87 -9.69 19.29
C ASP A 138 1.26 -10.13 17.87
N ALA A 139 2.15 -9.36 17.22
CA ALA A 139 2.71 -9.75 15.93
C ALA A 139 3.47 -11.09 16.02
N ALA A 140 4.29 -11.28 17.06
CA ALA A 140 4.99 -12.55 17.29
C ALA A 140 4.02 -13.72 17.53
N ALA A 141 2.96 -13.52 18.31
CA ALA A 141 1.93 -14.54 18.54
C ALA A 141 1.21 -14.88 17.22
N CYS A 142 0.87 -13.88 16.41
CA CYS A 142 0.24 -14.05 15.11
C CYS A 142 1.07 -14.94 14.17
N MET A 143 2.41 -14.79 14.18
CA MET A 143 3.30 -15.59 13.32
C MET A 143 3.16 -17.11 13.54
N THR A 144 2.72 -17.55 14.73
CA THR A 144 2.57 -18.99 15.04
C THR A 144 1.43 -19.67 14.26
N LEU A 145 0.50 -18.88 13.71
CA LEU A 145 -0.65 -19.36 12.95
C LEU A 145 -0.37 -19.51 11.45
N PHE A 146 0.77 -19.00 10.96
CA PHE A 146 1.10 -19.05 9.54
C PHE A 146 1.43 -20.47 9.07
N ARG A 147 0.95 -20.83 7.88
CA ARG A 147 1.15 -22.12 7.22
C ARG A 147 1.55 -21.88 5.77
N ALA A 148 2.69 -22.44 5.37
CA ALA A 148 3.19 -22.29 4.01
C ALA A 148 2.39 -23.15 3.03
N LEU A 149 1.99 -22.58 1.91
CA LEU A 149 1.50 -23.28 0.73
C LEU A 149 2.47 -23.09 -0.44
N GLU A 150 2.53 -24.10 -1.30
CA GLU A 150 3.31 -24.08 -2.54
C GLU A 150 2.47 -23.53 -3.69
N TYR A 151 3.12 -22.90 -4.67
CA TYR A 151 2.45 -22.47 -5.90
C TYR A 151 1.91 -23.66 -6.69
N ALA A 152 0.86 -23.42 -7.47
CA ALA A 152 0.19 -24.36 -8.36
C ALA A 152 -0.34 -25.66 -7.69
N ALA A 153 -0.31 -25.76 -6.36
CA ALA A 153 -0.78 -26.91 -5.60
C ALA A 153 -2.11 -26.61 -4.89
N TRP A 154 -3.10 -27.49 -5.08
CA TRP A 154 -4.37 -27.39 -4.37
C TRP A 154 -4.26 -27.88 -2.92
N THR A 155 -4.65 -27.03 -1.98
CA THR A 155 -4.68 -27.38 -0.54
C THR A 155 -6.05 -27.05 0.04
N THR A 156 -6.57 -27.93 0.90
CA THR A 156 -7.80 -27.64 1.65
C THR A 156 -7.49 -26.65 2.76
N VAL A 157 -8.11 -25.46 2.72
CA VAL A 157 -7.87 -24.38 3.69
C VAL A 157 -8.95 -24.29 4.75
N ALA A 158 -10.18 -24.70 4.41
CA ALA A 158 -11.30 -24.83 5.33
C ALA A 158 -12.27 -25.92 4.82
N GLN A 159 -13.28 -26.27 5.60
CA GLN A 159 -14.24 -27.30 5.19
C GLN A 159 -14.99 -26.90 3.91
N GLY A 160 -14.81 -27.69 2.84
CA GLY A 160 -15.42 -27.42 1.53
C GLY A 160 -14.78 -26.26 0.77
N VAL A 161 -13.60 -25.80 1.19
CA VAL A 161 -12.84 -24.73 0.51
C VAL A 161 -11.40 -25.15 0.29
N ARG A 162 -10.95 -25.12 -0.96
CA ARG A 162 -9.56 -25.35 -1.36
C ARG A 162 -8.98 -24.07 -1.94
N ALA A 163 -7.68 -23.87 -1.76
CA ALA A 163 -6.93 -22.76 -2.34
C ALA A 163 -5.74 -23.28 -3.16
N ARG A 164 -5.41 -22.55 -4.22
CA ARG A 164 -4.20 -22.71 -5.02
C ARG A 164 -3.61 -21.34 -5.33
N PHE A 165 -2.30 -21.21 -5.18
CA PHE A 165 -1.59 -19.96 -5.42
C PHE A 165 -0.96 -19.93 -6.80
N TRP A 166 -0.98 -18.75 -7.40
CA TRP A 166 -0.35 -18.43 -8.68
C TRP A 166 0.57 -17.24 -8.45
N ASN A 167 1.77 -17.25 -9.05
CA ASN A 167 2.67 -16.10 -8.93
C ASN A 167 1.96 -14.82 -9.41
N ALA A 168 1.97 -13.77 -8.59
CA ALA A 168 1.39 -12.48 -8.95
C ALA A 168 2.43 -11.46 -9.46
N GLY A 169 3.73 -11.78 -9.43
CA GLY A 169 4.80 -10.87 -9.90
C GLY A 169 4.95 -9.56 -9.11
N HIS A 170 4.18 -9.35 -8.05
CA HIS A 170 4.07 -8.08 -7.34
C HIS A 170 5.11 -7.89 -6.22
N LEU A 171 5.45 -8.96 -5.52
CA LEU A 171 6.39 -8.97 -4.41
C LEU A 171 6.96 -10.37 -4.29
N LEU A 172 8.14 -10.52 -3.69
CA LEU A 172 8.65 -11.84 -3.32
C LEU A 172 7.60 -12.66 -2.55
N GLY A 173 7.14 -13.76 -3.16
CA GLY A 173 6.09 -14.62 -2.59
C GLY A 173 4.65 -14.14 -2.81
N SER A 174 4.41 -13.09 -3.58
CA SER A 174 3.05 -12.61 -3.86
C SER A 174 2.25 -13.59 -4.71
N ALA A 175 1.00 -13.81 -4.33
CA ALA A 175 0.14 -14.76 -5.01
C ALA A 175 -1.24 -14.19 -5.39
N SER A 176 -1.69 -14.52 -6.59
CA SER A 176 -3.11 -14.59 -6.91
C SER A 176 -3.67 -15.89 -6.34
N VAL A 177 -4.86 -15.81 -5.76
CA VAL A 177 -5.47 -16.90 -4.99
C VAL A 177 -6.68 -17.44 -5.74
N GLU A 178 -6.56 -18.66 -6.24
CA GLU A 178 -7.68 -19.41 -6.80
C GLU A 178 -8.33 -20.25 -5.71
N LEU A 179 -9.63 -20.08 -5.52
CA LEU A 179 -10.44 -20.83 -4.57
C LEU A 179 -11.39 -21.77 -5.30
N GLU A 180 -11.50 -22.99 -4.80
CA GLU A 180 -12.59 -23.93 -5.13
C GLU A 180 -13.50 -24.06 -3.92
N ILE A 181 -14.79 -23.74 -4.10
CA ILE A 181 -15.82 -23.78 -3.07
C ILE A 181 -16.88 -24.82 -3.43
N ASP A 182 -17.11 -25.77 -2.54
CA ASP A 182 -18.15 -26.78 -2.70
C ASP A 182 -19.54 -26.16 -2.46
N VAL A 183 -20.33 -26.01 -3.52
CA VAL A 183 -21.71 -25.48 -3.45
C VAL A 183 -22.72 -26.62 -3.44
N GLU A 184 -23.57 -26.67 -2.41
CA GLU A 184 -24.62 -27.68 -2.33
C GLU A 184 -25.60 -27.52 -3.51
N ARG A 185 -25.80 -28.60 -4.28
CA ARG A 185 -26.60 -28.71 -5.53
C ARG A 185 -25.88 -28.37 -6.84
N GLN A 186 -24.57 -28.12 -6.82
CA GLN A 186 -23.76 -28.07 -8.04
C GLN A 186 -22.88 -29.32 -8.16
N ASN A 187 -22.73 -29.83 -9.39
CA ASN A 187 -21.88 -31.00 -9.66
C ASN A 187 -20.38 -30.64 -9.72
N MET A 188 -20.05 -29.36 -9.83
CA MET A 188 -18.68 -28.85 -9.90
C MET A 188 -18.51 -27.75 -8.84
N PRO A 189 -17.31 -27.64 -8.23
CA PRO A 189 -17.03 -26.56 -7.29
C PRO A 189 -17.03 -25.21 -8.02
N MET A 190 -17.47 -24.17 -7.31
CA MET A 190 -17.38 -22.79 -7.77
C MET A 190 -15.94 -22.32 -7.67
N ARG A 191 -15.42 -21.70 -8.73
CA ARG A 191 -14.06 -21.16 -8.82
C ARG A 191 -14.04 -19.64 -8.77
N ILE A 192 -13.30 -19.12 -7.80
CA ILE A 192 -13.12 -17.69 -7.60
C ILE A 192 -11.62 -17.39 -7.68
N LEU A 193 -11.22 -16.40 -8.47
CA LEU A 193 -9.84 -15.93 -8.50
C LEU A 193 -9.75 -14.54 -7.88
N PHE A 194 -8.91 -14.39 -6.87
CA PHE A 194 -8.47 -13.10 -6.36
C PHE A 194 -7.12 -12.79 -6.98
N SER A 195 -6.96 -11.62 -7.59
CA SER A 195 -5.69 -11.20 -8.17
C SER A 195 -4.62 -11.00 -7.10
N GLY A 196 -5.01 -10.52 -5.92
CA GLY A 196 -4.07 -9.79 -5.06
C GLY A 196 -3.59 -8.54 -5.82
N ASP A 197 -2.37 -8.10 -5.52
CA ASP A 197 -1.70 -7.09 -6.35
C ASP A 197 -0.93 -7.76 -7.48
N ILE A 198 -1.03 -7.23 -8.70
CA ILE A 198 -0.42 -7.78 -9.91
C ILE A 198 0.81 -6.96 -10.25
N GLY A 199 1.95 -7.63 -10.42
CA GLY A 199 3.20 -7.02 -10.85
C GLY A 199 3.15 -6.53 -12.31
N PRO A 200 3.88 -5.44 -12.63
CA PRO A 200 4.07 -5.04 -14.02
C PRO A 200 4.99 -6.03 -14.73
N GLY A 201 4.95 -6.01 -16.06
CA GLY A 201 5.93 -6.69 -16.90
C GLY A 201 7.34 -6.13 -16.68
N HIS A 202 8.34 -6.88 -17.15
CA HIS A 202 9.76 -6.49 -17.13
C HIS A 202 10.33 -6.18 -15.74
N LYS A 203 9.73 -6.76 -14.70
CA LYS A 203 10.20 -6.59 -13.33
C LYS A 203 11.53 -7.31 -13.12
N PRO A 204 12.53 -6.70 -12.43
CA PRO A 204 13.85 -7.32 -12.35
C PRO A 204 13.90 -8.62 -11.54
N LEU A 205 13.04 -8.77 -10.54
CA LEU A 205 13.18 -9.85 -9.55
C LEU A 205 12.19 -11.00 -9.73
N HIS A 206 11.08 -10.80 -10.45
CA HIS A 206 9.99 -11.77 -10.50
C HIS A 206 9.59 -12.10 -11.93
N THR A 207 9.17 -13.34 -12.14
CA THR A 207 8.51 -13.78 -13.37
C THR A 207 7.17 -13.08 -13.54
N ASP A 208 6.66 -13.09 -14.77
CA ASP A 208 5.36 -12.54 -15.11
C ASP A 208 4.21 -13.19 -14.31
N PRO A 209 3.12 -12.45 -14.03
CA PRO A 209 2.00 -12.94 -13.25
C PRO A 209 1.17 -14.03 -13.95
N GLU A 210 0.93 -15.13 -13.26
CA GLU A 210 0.23 -16.33 -13.75
C GLU A 210 -1.22 -16.44 -13.24
N GLY A 211 -1.98 -17.39 -13.77
CA GLY A 211 -3.34 -17.66 -13.29
C GLY A 211 -4.16 -18.56 -14.22
N PRO A 212 -5.27 -19.13 -13.72
CA PRO A 212 -6.14 -20.02 -14.48
C PRO A 212 -7.13 -19.23 -15.32
N ALA A 213 -7.46 -19.75 -16.51
CA ALA A 213 -8.60 -19.27 -17.29
C ALA A 213 -9.89 -20.03 -16.92
N GLY A 214 -11.05 -19.45 -17.24
CA GLY A 214 -12.34 -20.14 -17.13
C GLY A 214 -12.95 -20.15 -15.73
N VAL A 215 -12.61 -19.17 -14.89
CA VAL A 215 -13.15 -19.02 -13.53
C VAL A 215 -14.59 -18.52 -13.53
N ASP A 216 -15.33 -18.79 -12.45
CA ASP A 216 -16.71 -18.33 -12.31
C ASP A 216 -16.75 -16.84 -11.94
N TYR A 217 -15.89 -16.43 -11.00
CA TYR A 217 -15.76 -15.05 -10.52
C TYR A 217 -14.29 -14.60 -10.49
N LEU A 218 -14.07 -13.33 -10.80
CA LEU A 218 -12.76 -12.68 -10.72
C LEU A 218 -12.84 -11.46 -9.81
N ILE A 219 -11.97 -11.35 -8.82
CA ILE A 219 -11.76 -10.14 -8.01
C ILE A 219 -10.39 -9.60 -8.44
N CYS A 220 -10.39 -8.45 -9.09
CA CYS A 220 -9.19 -7.85 -9.69
C CYS A 220 -8.85 -6.53 -9.00
N GLU A 221 -7.56 -6.29 -8.76
CA GLU A 221 -7.06 -4.98 -8.36
C GLU A 221 -7.23 -3.94 -9.48
N SER A 222 -7.16 -2.66 -9.14
CA SER A 222 -7.40 -1.55 -10.07
C SER A 222 -6.52 -0.34 -9.75
N THR A 223 -5.37 -0.53 -9.10
CA THR A 223 -4.53 0.55 -8.55
C THR A 223 -4.15 1.57 -9.63
N TYR A 224 -3.85 1.08 -10.83
CA TYR A 224 -3.46 1.90 -11.98
C TYR A 224 -4.36 1.70 -13.21
N GLY A 225 -5.61 1.29 -12.99
CA GLY A 225 -6.57 1.06 -14.08
C GLY A 225 -6.87 2.28 -14.96
N ASP A 226 -6.49 3.48 -14.53
CA ASP A 226 -6.72 4.75 -15.21
C ASP A 226 -5.60 5.17 -16.16
N ARG A 227 -4.41 4.57 -16.04
CA ARG A 227 -3.21 5.10 -16.70
C ARG A 227 -2.34 4.00 -17.28
N ASP A 228 -1.81 4.29 -18.46
CA ASP A 228 -0.75 3.50 -19.08
C ASP A 228 0.60 4.09 -18.70
N ARG A 229 1.59 3.24 -18.49
CA ARG A 229 2.99 3.62 -18.32
C ARG A 229 3.74 3.36 -19.62
N PRO A 230 4.84 4.08 -19.86
CA PRO A 230 5.74 3.72 -20.95
C PRO A 230 6.22 2.29 -20.71
N ASP A 231 6.07 1.44 -21.73
CA ASP A 231 6.70 0.12 -21.75
C ASP A 231 8.21 0.31 -21.93
N VAL A 232 8.96 0.17 -20.83
CA VAL A 232 10.40 0.44 -20.77
C VAL A 232 11.13 -0.84 -20.45
N ALA A 233 11.90 -1.34 -21.42
CA ALA A 233 12.77 -2.49 -21.24
C ALA A 233 13.78 -2.26 -20.09
N PRO A 234 14.21 -3.32 -19.37
CA PRO A 234 15.11 -3.21 -18.22
C PRO A 234 16.39 -2.39 -18.50
N GLU A 235 16.98 -2.52 -19.68
CA GLU A 235 18.18 -1.78 -20.11
C GLU A 235 17.92 -0.29 -20.23
N GLN A 236 16.78 0.08 -20.80
CA GLN A 236 16.38 1.48 -20.98
C GLN A 236 16.04 2.10 -19.62
N ARG A 237 15.36 1.36 -18.74
CA ARG A 237 15.09 1.78 -17.36
C ARG A 237 16.39 2.05 -16.60
N ARG A 238 17.38 1.15 -16.71
CA ARG A 238 18.73 1.34 -16.15
C ARG A 238 19.41 2.58 -16.71
N SER A 239 19.38 2.78 -18.03
CA SER A 239 19.96 3.97 -18.67
C SER A 239 19.35 5.26 -18.13
N MET A 240 18.02 5.33 -18.03
CA MET A 240 17.31 6.48 -17.46
C MET A 240 17.66 6.73 -15.99
N LEU A 241 17.82 5.67 -15.18
CA LEU A 241 18.33 5.80 -13.81
C LEU A 241 19.76 6.36 -13.83
N GLY A 242 20.60 5.85 -14.74
CA GLY A 242 21.97 6.29 -14.94
C GLY A 242 22.07 7.80 -15.17
N ASP A 243 21.17 8.39 -15.96
CA ASP A 243 21.13 9.83 -16.20
C ASP A 243 20.80 10.64 -14.94
N VAL A 244 19.88 10.15 -14.09
CA VAL A 244 19.58 10.79 -12.80
C VAL A 244 20.78 10.74 -11.86
N VAL A 245 21.42 9.58 -11.77
CA VAL A 245 22.61 9.33 -10.95
C VAL A 245 23.78 10.20 -11.40
N ARG A 246 24.06 10.24 -12.72
CA ARG A 246 25.13 11.06 -13.31
C ARG A 246 24.89 12.54 -13.06
N SER A 247 23.66 13.01 -13.26
CA SER A 247 23.32 14.42 -13.02
C SER A 247 23.48 14.83 -11.55
N ALA A 248 23.11 13.94 -10.60
CA ALA A 248 23.37 14.18 -9.19
C ALA A 248 24.87 14.19 -8.86
N ALA A 249 25.65 13.30 -9.48
CA ALA A 249 27.09 13.23 -9.32
C ALA A 249 27.82 14.48 -9.87
N GLU A 250 27.43 14.96 -11.05
CA GLU A 250 27.96 16.20 -11.66
C GLU A 250 27.70 17.43 -10.77
N ALA A 251 26.55 17.48 -10.10
CA ALA A 251 26.26 18.52 -9.12
C ALA A 251 27.12 18.40 -7.84
N SER A 252 27.86 17.30 -7.65
CA SER A 252 28.67 17.02 -6.45
C SER A 252 27.87 17.03 -5.15
N GLY A 253 26.60 16.62 -5.21
CA GLY A 253 25.74 16.50 -4.03
C GLY A 253 25.04 15.15 -3.96
N PRO A 254 24.33 14.87 -2.85
CA PRO A 254 23.78 13.54 -2.62
C PRO A 254 22.54 13.27 -3.49
N LEU A 255 22.35 12.00 -3.83
CA LEU A 255 21.10 11.47 -4.36
C LEU A 255 20.30 10.83 -3.20
N ILE A 256 19.21 11.47 -2.82
CA ILE A 256 18.31 10.99 -1.77
C ILE A 256 17.09 10.32 -2.43
N VAL A 257 16.82 9.06 -2.08
CA VAL A 257 15.80 8.22 -2.68
C VAL A 257 14.82 7.74 -1.60
N PRO A 258 13.69 8.43 -1.39
CA PRO A 258 12.57 7.85 -0.65
C PRO A 258 12.09 6.58 -1.35
N SER A 259 12.14 5.44 -0.66
CA SER A 259 11.72 4.14 -1.21
C SER A 259 10.97 3.28 -0.20
N PHE A 260 10.14 2.36 -0.67
CA PHE A 260 9.57 1.31 0.17
C PHE A 260 10.67 0.31 0.55
N ALA A 261 10.62 -0.17 1.79
CA ALA A 261 11.69 -0.97 2.37
C ALA A 261 11.81 -2.38 1.76
N VAL A 262 10.71 -2.87 1.18
CA VAL A 262 10.59 -4.21 0.60
C VAL A 262 10.33 -4.06 -0.90
N GLU A 263 10.90 -4.97 -1.68
CA GLU A 263 10.90 -4.99 -3.15
C GLU A 263 11.68 -3.84 -3.80
N ARG A 264 11.14 -2.63 -3.75
CA ARG A 264 11.65 -1.49 -4.53
C ARG A 264 13.07 -1.10 -4.17
N THR A 265 13.43 -1.19 -2.89
CA THR A 265 14.81 -0.94 -2.46
C THR A 265 15.75 -1.97 -3.08
N GLN A 266 15.36 -3.24 -3.12
CA GLN A 266 16.16 -4.32 -3.67
C GLN A 266 16.34 -4.16 -5.19
N GLU A 267 15.28 -3.83 -5.94
CA GLU A 267 15.36 -3.54 -7.38
C GLU A 267 16.30 -2.37 -7.69
N LEU A 268 16.19 -1.27 -6.94
CA LEU A 268 17.08 -0.11 -7.09
C LEU A 268 18.54 -0.47 -6.81
N LEU A 269 18.80 -1.32 -5.80
CA LEU A 269 20.15 -1.76 -5.47
C LEU A 269 20.78 -2.57 -6.61
N VAL A 270 20.03 -3.46 -7.25
CA VAL A 270 20.50 -4.23 -8.41
C VAL A 270 20.92 -3.31 -9.53
N ASP A 271 20.04 -2.39 -9.94
CA ASP A 271 20.31 -1.49 -11.05
C ASP A 271 21.45 -0.51 -10.77
N LEU A 272 21.51 0.07 -9.58
CA LEU A 272 22.62 0.94 -9.17
C LEU A 272 23.96 0.18 -9.19
N HIS A 273 23.95 -1.07 -8.70
CA HIS A 273 25.14 -1.91 -8.72
C HIS A 273 25.59 -2.21 -10.15
N LEU A 274 24.67 -2.61 -11.03
CA LEU A 274 24.98 -2.91 -12.44
C LEU A 274 25.54 -1.69 -13.17
N LEU A 275 24.94 -0.50 -12.98
CA LEU A 275 25.42 0.75 -13.56
C LEU A 275 26.82 1.12 -13.07
N MET A 276 27.10 0.99 -11.77
CA MET A 276 28.42 1.26 -11.21
C MET A 276 29.47 0.25 -11.68
N LYS A 277 29.09 -1.03 -11.80
CA LYS A 277 29.97 -2.12 -12.28
C LYS A 277 30.32 -1.94 -13.76
N ALA A 278 29.38 -1.47 -14.57
CA ALA A 278 29.58 -1.18 -15.99
C ALA A 278 30.36 0.13 -16.24
N GLY A 279 30.57 0.95 -15.20
CA GLY A 279 31.22 2.26 -15.32
C GLY A 279 30.34 3.33 -15.99
N GLU A 280 29.04 3.08 -16.15
CA GLU A 280 28.08 4.01 -16.75
C GLU A 280 27.74 5.20 -15.83
N VAL A 281 27.95 5.00 -14.52
CA VAL A 281 27.84 6.01 -13.47
C VAL A 281 29.05 5.93 -12.53
N PRO A 282 29.42 7.03 -11.84
CA PRO A 282 30.51 7.01 -10.88
C PRO A 282 30.25 6.03 -9.73
N THR A 283 31.27 5.26 -9.35
CA THR A 283 31.24 4.44 -8.14
C THR A 283 31.13 5.33 -6.91
N ALA A 284 30.13 5.10 -6.07
CA ALA A 284 29.87 5.90 -4.87
C ALA A 284 29.30 5.05 -3.74
N PRO A 285 29.43 5.48 -2.47
CA PRO A 285 28.76 4.83 -1.36
C PRO A 285 27.23 4.87 -1.51
N ILE A 286 26.58 3.74 -1.27
CA ILE A 286 25.12 3.59 -1.22
C ILE A 286 24.75 3.26 0.23
N PHE A 287 23.95 4.11 0.86
CA PHE A 287 23.45 3.90 2.20
C PHE A 287 21.98 3.47 2.16
N VAL A 288 21.66 2.35 2.79
CA VAL A 288 20.27 1.93 3.00
C VAL A 288 19.91 2.22 4.46
N ASP A 289 19.16 3.31 4.68
CA ASP A 289 18.74 3.76 6.00
C ASP A 289 17.31 3.33 6.32
N SER A 290 17.17 2.03 6.56
CA SER A 290 15.92 1.40 6.98
C SER A 290 16.22 0.03 7.58
N PRO A 291 16.07 -0.14 8.91
CA PRO A 291 16.22 -1.45 9.55
C PRO A 291 15.31 -2.53 8.93
N LEU A 292 14.12 -2.14 8.49
CA LEU A 292 13.21 -3.03 7.77
C LEU A 292 13.79 -3.43 6.41
N ALA A 293 14.43 -2.51 5.67
CA ALA A 293 15.01 -2.83 4.37
C ALA A 293 16.21 -3.77 4.52
N THR A 294 17.04 -3.59 5.56
CA THR A 294 18.12 -4.52 5.89
C THR A 294 17.59 -5.94 6.09
N ARG A 295 16.59 -6.09 6.98
CA ARG A 295 15.98 -7.40 7.26
C ARG A 295 15.29 -8.00 6.04
N ALA A 296 14.59 -7.17 5.24
CA ALA A 296 13.97 -7.60 3.99
C ALA A 296 15.03 -8.10 2.99
N SER A 297 16.14 -7.39 2.81
CA SER A 297 17.22 -7.84 1.92
C SER A 297 17.80 -9.20 2.31
N THR A 298 17.94 -9.49 3.62
CA THR A 298 18.33 -10.83 4.09
C THR A 298 17.28 -11.91 3.77
N ILE A 299 15.99 -11.56 3.72
CA ILE A 299 14.94 -12.49 3.29
C ILE A 299 15.05 -12.75 1.79
N PHE A 300 15.23 -11.72 0.97
CA PHE A 300 15.42 -11.89 -0.47
C PHE A 300 16.64 -12.75 -0.78
N GLU A 301 17.73 -12.62 -0.02
CA GLU A 301 18.91 -13.48 -0.18
C GLU A 301 18.62 -14.95 0.16
N ARG A 302 17.74 -15.23 1.13
CA ARG A 302 17.33 -16.59 1.51
C ARG A 302 16.39 -17.25 0.50
N HIS A 303 15.55 -16.46 -0.17
CA HIS A 303 14.65 -16.92 -1.25
C HIS A 303 15.22 -16.62 -2.64
N ALA A 304 16.54 -16.48 -2.71
CA ALA A 304 17.25 -16.15 -3.94
C ALA A 304 16.94 -17.12 -5.07
N ASP A 305 16.71 -18.41 -4.81
CA ASP A 305 16.46 -19.40 -5.84
C ASP A 305 15.08 -19.25 -6.53
N ASP A 306 14.17 -18.43 -5.96
CA ASP A 306 12.84 -18.12 -6.51
C ASP A 306 12.81 -16.79 -7.29
N ILE A 307 13.97 -16.15 -7.51
CA ILE A 307 14.12 -14.81 -8.13
C ILE A 307 14.77 -14.96 -9.52
N GLU A 308 14.43 -14.12 -10.51
CA GLU A 308 15.06 -14.20 -11.84
C GLU A 308 16.51 -13.64 -11.87
N GLN A 309 16.72 -12.42 -11.34
CA GLN A 309 18.03 -11.75 -11.33
C GLN A 309 18.83 -11.98 -10.04
N VAL A 310 18.89 -13.23 -9.60
CA VAL A 310 19.55 -13.65 -8.34
C VAL A 310 20.99 -13.16 -8.24
N ASP A 311 21.76 -13.34 -9.30
CA ASP A 311 23.18 -13.00 -9.31
C ASP A 311 23.40 -11.49 -9.20
N GLY A 312 22.55 -10.70 -9.85
CA GLY A 312 22.55 -9.24 -9.74
C GLY A 312 22.27 -8.79 -8.31
N LEU A 313 21.26 -9.41 -7.66
CA LEU A 313 20.90 -9.11 -6.28
C LEU A 313 21.98 -9.52 -5.28
N ARG A 314 22.51 -10.75 -5.38
CA ARG A 314 23.60 -11.22 -4.50
C ARG A 314 24.84 -10.33 -4.64
N GLN A 315 25.22 -9.98 -5.87
CA GLN A 315 26.36 -9.09 -6.09
C GLN A 315 26.11 -7.68 -5.53
N ALA A 316 24.92 -7.12 -5.74
CA ALA A 316 24.53 -5.82 -5.18
C ALA A 316 24.56 -5.82 -3.65
N LEU A 317 24.01 -6.85 -3.00
CA LEU A 317 23.99 -6.98 -1.54
C LEU A 317 25.38 -7.20 -0.94
N SER A 318 26.28 -7.87 -1.67
CA SER A 318 27.69 -8.05 -1.27
C SER A 318 28.63 -6.89 -1.66
N SER A 319 28.11 -5.86 -2.33
CA SER A 319 28.92 -4.79 -2.89
C SER A 319 29.65 -4.00 -1.78
N PRO A 320 30.95 -3.71 -1.93
CA PRO A 320 31.69 -2.91 -0.95
C PRO A 320 31.22 -1.44 -0.88
N GLN A 321 30.42 -1.00 -1.87
CA GLN A 321 29.79 0.31 -1.90
C GLN A 321 28.52 0.37 -1.03
N LEU A 322 27.88 -0.77 -0.76
CA LEU A 322 26.63 -0.83 -0.02
C LEU A 322 26.87 -0.83 1.49
N ARG A 323 26.12 0.01 2.21
CA ARG A 323 26.16 0.12 3.66
C ARG A 323 24.75 0.19 4.23
N PHE A 324 24.37 -0.81 5.02
CA PHE A 324 23.16 -0.75 5.82
C PHE A 324 23.42 0.03 7.11
N THR A 325 22.47 0.86 7.52
CA THR A 325 22.50 1.52 8.83
C THR A 325 21.50 0.88 9.78
N GLU A 326 21.93 0.71 11.02
CA GLU A 326 21.18 0.03 12.08
C GLU A 326 20.86 0.97 13.24
N THR A 327 21.65 2.04 13.41
CA THR A 327 21.55 2.96 14.56
C THR A 327 21.19 4.38 14.15
N ILE A 328 20.55 5.11 15.07
CA ILE A 328 20.22 6.53 14.91
C ILE A 328 21.49 7.36 14.70
N GLU A 329 22.58 7.01 15.37
CA GLU A 329 23.88 7.68 15.27
C GLU A 329 24.47 7.54 13.86
N GLN A 330 24.41 6.34 13.27
CA GLN A 330 24.84 6.10 11.89
C GLN A 330 23.98 6.91 10.90
N SER A 331 22.65 6.87 11.05
CA SER A 331 21.73 7.67 10.22
C SER A 331 22.05 9.17 10.28
N LYS A 332 22.28 9.70 11.48
CA LYS A 332 22.70 11.11 11.69
C LYS A 332 24.06 11.42 11.08
N ALA A 333 25.00 10.47 11.11
CA ALA A 333 26.35 10.65 10.56
C ALA A 333 26.32 10.80 9.03
N ILE A 334 25.43 10.10 8.33
CA ILE A 334 25.24 10.23 6.86
C ILE A 334 24.96 11.68 6.47
N ASN A 335 24.17 12.42 7.26
CA ASN A 335 23.82 13.81 6.98
C ASN A 335 25.00 14.79 7.04
N ARG A 336 26.16 14.35 7.54
CA ARG A 336 27.39 15.15 7.62
C ARG A 336 28.34 14.90 6.45
N LEU A 337 28.05 13.90 5.60
CA LEU A 337 28.88 13.56 4.45
C LEU A 337 28.81 14.64 3.36
N ARG A 338 29.91 14.74 2.61
CA ARG A 338 30.07 15.67 1.47
C ARG A 338 30.43 14.89 0.21
N GLY A 339 30.19 15.50 -0.94
CA GLY A 339 30.37 14.88 -2.25
C GLY A 339 29.16 14.04 -2.66
N PHE A 340 29.36 13.21 -3.69
CA PHE A 340 28.33 12.34 -4.24
C PHE A 340 28.24 11.03 -3.47
N PHE A 341 27.02 10.70 -3.03
CA PHE A 341 26.64 9.43 -2.41
C PHE A 341 25.14 9.23 -2.58
N VAL A 342 24.68 7.99 -2.47
CA VAL A 342 23.27 7.63 -2.58
C VAL A 342 22.73 7.27 -1.20
N VAL A 343 21.55 7.75 -0.85
CA VAL A 343 20.81 7.34 0.35
C VAL A 343 19.44 6.84 -0.06
N ILE A 344 19.16 5.56 0.17
CA ILE A 344 17.84 4.96 0.02
C ILE A 344 17.25 4.80 1.42
N ALA A 345 16.10 5.40 1.69
CA ALA A 345 15.50 5.32 3.02
C ALA A 345 13.97 5.24 2.97
N ALA A 346 13.42 4.51 3.93
CA ALA A 346 11.98 4.42 4.12
C ALA A 346 11.42 5.71 4.71
N SER A 347 10.13 6.02 4.58
CA SER A 347 9.15 5.37 3.70
C SER A 347 9.14 6.03 2.33
N GLY A 348 8.69 5.28 1.30
CA GLY A 348 8.57 5.76 -0.08
C GLY A 348 7.74 7.02 -0.26
N MET A 349 6.86 7.36 0.69
CA MET A 349 6.04 8.56 0.70
C MET A 349 6.55 9.67 1.65
N CYS A 350 7.86 9.71 1.89
CA CYS A 350 8.54 10.76 2.68
C CYS A 350 8.14 10.82 4.18
N GLY A 351 7.85 9.66 4.78
CA GLY A 351 7.53 9.53 6.22
C GLY A 351 8.78 9.48 7.12
N ARG A 352 9.48 8.33 7.15
CA ARG A 352 10.69 8.13 7.99
C ARG A 352 11.93 8.91 7.49
N ILE A 353 12.08 9.11 6.18
CA ILE A 353 13.22 9.82 5.53
C ILE A 353 13.29 11.33 5.84
N ARG A 354 12.35 11.87 6.63
CA ARG A 354 12.26 13.30 6.95
C ARG A 354 13.56 13.92 7.48
N HIS A 355 14.38 13.17 8.22
CA HIS A 355 15.67 13.65 8.69
C HIS A 355 16.66 13.92 7.54
N HIS A 356 16.74 13.01 6.56
CA HIS A 356 17.57 13.22 5.36
C HIS A 356 17.03 14.33 4.47
N LEU A 357 15.71 14.43 4.31
CA LEU A 357 15.08 15.52 3.56
C LEU A 357 15.38 16.88 4.22
N LYS A 358 15.19 17.00 5.53
CA LYS A 358 15.51 18.21 6.28
C LYS A 358 16.99 18.62 6.13
N ALA A 359 17.90 17.65 6.14
CA ALA A 359 19.33 17.91 5.98
C ALA A 359 19.73 18.34 4.56
N ASN A 360 18.96 17.98 3.53
CA ASN A 360 19.38 18.13 2.13
C ASN A 360 18.49 19.01 1.24
N LEU A 361 17.21 19.21 1.54
CA LEU A 361 16.28 19.95 0.68
C LEU A 361 16.73 21.40 0.39
N TRP A 362 17.42 22.04 1.32
CA TRP A 362 17.92 23.41 1.17
C TRP A 362 19.22 23.51 0.36
N ARG A 363 19.82 22.38 -0.03
CA ARG A 363 21.08 22.34 -0.80
C ARG A 363 20.77 22.33 -2.30
N ARG A 364 21.29 23.30 -3.04
CA ARG A 364 21.10 23.40 -4.51
C ARG A 364 21.68 22.24 -5.30
N ASN A 365 22.65 21.54 -4.72
CA ASN A 365 23.34 20.44 -5.37
C ASN A 365 22.81 19.05 -4.99
N ALA A 366 21.83 18.96 -4.08
CA ALA A 366 21.19 17.70 -3.75
C ALA A 366 20.09 17.37 -4.77
N THR A 367 19.91 16.08 -5.02
CA THR A 367 18.78 15.56 -5.80
C THR A 367 17.94 14.66 -4.90
N VAL A 368 16.62 14.87 -4.91
CA VAL A 368 15.64 13.98 -4.28
C VAL A 368 14.85 13.30 -5.38
N MET A 369 15.05 11.99 -5.55
CA MET A 369 14.38 11.18 -6.56
C MET A 369 13.28 10.34 -5.92
N MET A 370 12.03 10.68 -6.21
CA MET A 370 10.87 9.88 -5.79
C MET A 370 10.80 8.62 -6.66
N ALA A 371 10.97 7.43 -6.06
CA ALA A 371 10.99 6.16 -6.80
C ALA A 371 9.59 5.57 -7.05
N GLY A 372 8.54 6.40 -7.12
CA GLY A 372 7.19 5.96 -7.50
C GLY A 372 6.09 6.81 -6.88
N TYR A 373 4.86 6.31 -6.97
CA TYR A 373 3.65 7.06 -6.63
C TYR A 373 3.67 7.72 -5.25
N GLN A 374 3.18 8.97 -5.22
CA GLN A 374 3.05 9.80 -4.03
C GLN A 374 1.58 10.16 -3.84
N ALA A 375 0.97 9.63 -2.78
CA ALA A 375 -0.43 9.90 -2.43
C ALA A 375 -0.67 11.40 -2.19
N GLN A 376 -1.88 11.87 -2.50
CA GLN A 376 -2.27 13.26 -2.30
C GLN A 376 -2.13 13.67 -0.82
N GLY A 377 -1.59 14.86 -0.57
CA GLY A 377 -1.33 15.36 0.78
C GLY A 377 -0.06 14.80 1.46
N SER A 378 0.64 13.85 0.84
CA SER A 378 1.96 13.41 1.32
C SER A 378 3.03 14.48 1.09
N LEU A 379 4.09 14.47 1.91
CA LEU A 379 5.23 15.38 1.73
C LEU A 379 5.90 15.19 0.36
N GLY A 380 6.00 13.94 -0.13
CA GLY A 380 6.57 13.69 -1.44
C GLY A 380 5.73 14.27 -2.57
N ARG A 381 4.39 14.22 -2.46
CA ARG A 381 3.51 14.89 -3.43
C ARG A 381 3.67 16.40 -3.41
N ILE A 382 3.69 17.01 -2.23
CA ILE A 382 3.92 18.45 -2.05
C ILE A 382 5.24 18.90 -2.70
N LEU A 383 6.30 18.10 -2.57
CA LEU A 383 7.60 18.37 -3.20
C LEU A 383 7.54 18.24 -4.74
N LEU A 384 6.85 17.22 -5.26
CA LEU A 384 6.66 17.04 -6.70
C LEU A 384 5.83 18.14 -7.34
N ASP A 385 4.83 18.66 -6.62
CA ASP A 385 3.99 19.78 -7.06
C ASP A 385 4.76 21.13 -7.06
N GLY A 386 6.06 21.13 -6.70
CA GLY A 386 6.95 22.28 -6.83
C GLY A 386 6.98 23.22 -5.63
N ALA A 387 6.60 22.74 -4.44
CA ALA A 387 6.64 23.54 -3.22
C ALA A 387 8.03 24.14 -2.96
N ARG A 388 8.09 25.47 -2.83
CA ARG A 388 9.35 26.20 -2.56
C ARG A 388 9.77 26.16 -1.09
N ARG A 389 8.82 25.87 -0.20
CA ARG A 389 9.02 25.72 1.25
C ARG A 389 8.13 24.62 1.77
N VAL A 390 8.64 23.83 2.71
CA VAL A 390 7.90 22.77 3.39
C VAL A 390 8.17 22.80 4.88
N ARG A 391 7.22 22.30 5.68
CA ARG A 391 7.40 22.18 7.13
C ARG A 391 7.67 20.72 7.51
N ILE A 392 8.86 20.46 8.07
CA ILE A 392 9.28 19.12 8.49
C ILE A 392 9.62 19.16 9.98
N GLN A 393 8.92 18.35 10.78
CA GLN A 393 9.13 18.26 12.24
C GLN A 393 9.07 19.63 12.96
N GLY A 394 8.17 20.51 12.50
CA GLY A 394 7.97 21.83 13.10
C GLY A 394 8.84 22.94 12.52
N GLU A 395 9.88 22.61 11.74
CA GLU A 395 10.81 23.56 11.13
C GLU A 395 10.48 23.80 9.65
N GLU A 396 10.63 25.05 9.22
CA GLU A 396 10.45 25.44 7.81
C GLU A 396 11.76 25.22 7.05
N VAL A 397 11.68 24.54 5.90
CA VAL A 397 12.82 24.21 5.06
C VAL A 397 12.57 24.76 3.66
N GLU A 398 13.49 25.58 3.16
CA GLU A 398 13.47 26.04 1.78
C GLU A 398 13.87 24.89 0.85
N VAL A 399 13.12 24.70 -0.24
CA VAL A 399 13.37 23.65 -1.22
C VAL A 399 14.20 24.23 -2.37
N LYS A 400 15.49 23.88 -2.37
CA LYS A 400 16.48 24.21 -3.42
C LYS A 400 17.03 22.99 -4.13
N ALA A 401 16.89 21.81 -3.52
CA ALA A 401 17.26 20.54 -4.12
C ALA A 401 16.44 20.28 -5.39
N ARG A 402 17.03 19.57 -6.34
CA ARG A 402 16.31 19.08 -7.51
C ARG A 402 15.35 17.98 -7.07
N ILE A 403 14.06 18.14 -7.33
CA ILE A 403 13.06 17.10 -7.11
C ILE A 403 12.79 16.41 -8.45
N SER A 404 12.85 15.08 -8.49
CA SER A 404 12.49 14.28 -9.66
C SER A 404 11.56 13.14 -9.28
N LEU A 405 10.75 12.72 -10.26
CA LEU A 405 9.96 11.48 -10.19
C LEU A 405 10.60 10.46 -11.13
N PHE A 406 10.80 9.25 -10.60
CA PHE A 406 11.24 8.09 -11.37
C PHE A 406 10.22 6.97 -11.16
N ASP A 407 9.16 6.97 -11.97
CA ASP A 407 7.99 6.09 -11.82
C ASP A 407 8.11 4.81 -12.67
N LEU A 408 9.30 4.20 -12.66
CA LEU A 408 9.59 2.94 -13.38
C LEU A 408 9.92 1.77 -12.44
N TYR A 409 9.69 1.93 -11.14
CA TYR A 409 9.82 0.88 -10.12
C TYR A 409 8.49 0.59 -9.41
N SER A 410 7.37 0.87 -10.09
CA SER A 410 6.05 0.53 -9.54
C SER A 410 5.98 -0.97 -9.26
N GLY A 411 5.40 -1.36 -8.13
CA GLY A 411 5.15 -2.77 -7.83
C GLY A 411 3.92 -3.31 -8.56
N HIS A 412 3.10 -2.44 -9.14
CA HIS A 412 1.83 -2.81 -9.77
C HIS A 412 1.84 -2.62 -11.29
N ALA A 413 1.12 -3.50 -11.97
CA ALA A 413 0.74 -3.42 -13.38
C ALA A 413 0.01 -2.11 -13.68
N ASP A 414 0.20 -1.59 -14.89
CA ASP A 414 -0.55 -0.46 -15.42
C ASP A 414 -1.92 -0.88 -16.02
N ALA A 415 -2.67 0.07 -16.58
CA ALA A 415 -3.99 -0.22 -17.11
C ALA A 415 -3.98 -1.26 -18.25
N SER A 416 -3.02 -1.20 -19.18
CA SER A 416 -2.95 -2.12 -20.31
C SER A 416 -2.53 -3.52 -19.86
N GLU A 417 -1.59 -3.60 -18.92
CA GLU A 417 -1.14 -4.86 -18.31
C GLU A 417 -2.26 -5.53 -17.49
N LEU A 418 -3.00 -4.77 -16.69
CA LEU A 418 -4.15 -5.27 -15.94
C LEU A 418 -5.26 -5.79 -16.87
N VAL A 419 -5.53 -5.09 -17.98
CA VAL A 419 -6.48 -5.55 -19.00
C VAL A 419 -5.99 -6.86 -19.62
N ALA A 420 -4.75 -6.92 -20.08
CA ALA A 420 -4.18 -8.13 -20.67
C ALA A 420 -4.22 -9.30 -19.68
N TRP A 421 -3.87 -9.05 -18.42
CA TRP A 421 -3.95 -10.03 -17.35
C TRP A 421 -5.37 -10.55 -17.17
N ALA A 422 -6.36 -9.67 -17.00
CA ALA A 422 -7.76 -10.06 -16.80
C ALA A 422 -8.34 -10.81 -18.02
N LEU A 423 -8.03 -10.37 -19.24
CA LEU A 423 -8.50 -11.02 -20.47
C LEU A 423 -7.91 -12.41 -20.67
N ALA A 424 -6.67 -12.66 -20.25
CA ALA A 424 -6.08 -13.99 -20.29
C ALA A 424 -6.81 -15.02 -19.38
N ARG A 425 -7.65 -14.56 -18.44
CA ARG A 425 -8.48 -15.43 -17.59
C ARG A 425 -9.88 -15.67 -18.16
N THR A 426 -10.21 -15.06 -19.30
CA THR A 426 -11.51 -15.25 -19.94
C THR A 426 -11.66 -16.66 -20.55
N PRO A 427 -12.89 -17.21 -20.65
CA PRO A 427 -14.15 -16.61 -20.21
C PRO A 427 -14.27 -16.56 -18.68
N VAL A 428 -14.61 -15.38 -18.14
CA VAL A 428 -15.12 -15.28 -16.75
C VAL A 428 -16.62 -15.51 -16.83
N LYS A 429 -17.12 -16.59 -16.21
CA LYS A 429 -18.49 -17.05 -16.49
C LYS A 429 -19.56 -16.11 -15.94
N HIS A 430 -19.31 -15.48 -14.79
CA HIS A 430 -20.26 -14.62 -14.11
C HIS A 430 -19.73 -13.19 -13.97
N THR A 431 -19.14 -12.82 -12.83
CA THR A 431 -18.86 -11.41 -12.49
C THR A 431 -17.37 -11.16 -12.30
N VAL A 432 -16.92 -10.00 -12.77
CA VAL A 432 -15.64 -9.40 -12.43
C VAL A 432 -15.88 -8.27 -11.44
N PHE A 433 -15.35 -8.41 -10.23
CA PHE A 433 -15.32 -7.36 -9.22
C PHE A 433 -14.01 -6.58 -9.32
N LEU A 434 -14.10 -5.26 -9.44
CA LEU A 434 -12.95 -4.37 -9.46
C LEU A 434 -12.76 -3.76 -8.07
N THR A 435 -11.59 -4.00 -7.48
CA THR A 435 -11.25 -3.63 -6.10
C THR A 435 -9.86 -3.00 -6.08
N HIS A 436 -9.37 -2.64 -4.89
CA HIS A 436 -8.01 -2.16 -4.69
C HIS A 436 -7.60 -1.06 -5.67
N GLY A 437 -8.41 -0.01 -5.70
CA GLY A 437 -8.29 1.11 -6.63
C GLY A 437 -9.11 2.28 -6.15
N GLU A 438 -8.60 3.49 -6.37
CA GLU A 438 -9.40 4.70 -6.22
C GLU A 438 -10.39 4.83 -7.40
N GLU A 439 -11.36 5.74 -7.28
CA GLU A 439 -12.42 5.96 -8.27
C GLU A 439 -11.90 6.00 -9.71
N ALA A 440 -10.84 6.76 -9.97
CA ALA A 440 -10.26 6.89 -11.30
C ALA A 440 -9.77 5.54 -11.84
N GLY A 441 -9.03 4.78 -11.02
CA GLY A 441 -8.51 3.46 -11.39
C GLY A 441 -9.60 2.44 -11.67
N LEU A 442 -10.62 2.40 -10.81
CA LEU A 442 -11.80 1.53 -10.96
C LEU A 442 -12.59 1.85 -12.25
N VAL A 443 -12.96 3.11 -12.45
CA VAL A 443 -13.69 3.56 -13.65
C VAL A 443 -12.86 3.35 -14.91
N GLY A 444 -11.55 3.65 -14.84
CA GLY A 444 -10.62 3.46 -15.95
C GLY A 444 -10.54 2.00 -16.39
N LEU A 445 -10.33 1.07 -15.45
CA LEU A 445 -10.25 -0.36 -15.78
C LEU A 445 -11.60 -0.90 -16.23
N SER A 446 -12.69 -0.51 -15.57
CA SER A 446 -14.06 -0.88 -15.97
C SER A 446 -14.34 -0.49 -17.42
N GLY A 447 -13.96 0.72 -17.82
CA GLY A 447 -14.15 1.21 -19.18
C GLY A 447 -13.33 0.44 -20.22
N ARG A 448 -12.12 0.02 -19.86
CA ARG A 448 -11.22 -0.74 -20.75
C ARG A 448 -11.61 -2.21 -20.89
N LEU A 449 -12.20 -2.80 -19.85
CA LEU A 449 -12.73 -4.16 -19.88
C LEU A 449 -14.13 -4.25 -20.52
N ALA A 450 -14.84 -3.12 -20.62
CA ALA A 450 -16.14 -3.06 -21.29
C ALA A 450 -16.00 -3.38 -22.78
N GLY A 451 -16.76 -4.38 -23.25
CA GLY A 451 -16.69 -4.88 -24.63
C GLY A 451 -16.18 -6.32 -24.63
N PRO A 452 -14.89 -6.58 -24.30
CA PRO A 452 -14.39 -7.93 -24.08
C PRO A 452 -15.16 -8.69 -23.00
N ILE A 453 -15.56 -7.98 -21.93
CA ILE A 453 -16.42 -8.48 -20.87
C ILE A 453 -17.72 -7.67 -20.89
N PRO A 454 -18.90 -8.31 -20.81
CA PRO A 454 -20.18 -7.60 -20.73
C PRO A 454 -20.20 -6.63 -19.54
N SER A 455 -20.58 -5.37 -19.78
CA SER A 455 -20.50 -4.32 -18.76
C SER A 455 -21.37 -4.57 -17.53
N ASP A 456 -22.49 -5.28 -17.69
CA ASP A 456 -23.37 -5.72 -16.59
C ASP A 456 -22.74 -6.78 -15.68
N ARG A 457 -21.61 -7.36 -16.09
CA ARG A 457 -20.81 -8.32 -15.32
C ARG A 457 -19.62 -7.67 -14.62
N ILE A 458 -19.39 -6.38 -14.79
CA ILE A 458 -18.30 -5.65 -14.12
C ILE A 458 -18.91 -4.86 -12.96
N ILE A 459 -18.48 -5.15 -11.73
CA ILE A 459 -19.01 -4.51 -10.52
C ILE A 459 -17.88 -3.86 -9.74
N MET A 460 -18.09 -2.63 -9.30
CA MET A 460 -17.23 -1.92 -8.35
C MET A 460 -17.94 -1.97 -6.98
N PRO A 461 -17.59 -2.91 -6.09
CA PRO A 461 -18.24 -3.06 -4.80
C PRO A 461 -17.90 -1.89 -3.89
N GLU A 462 -18.87 -1.49 -3.08
CA GLU A 462 -18.68 -0.47 -2.05
C GLU A 462 -18.19 -1.10 -0.74
N LEU A 463 -17.59 -0.29 0.14
CA LEU A 463 -17.14 -0.75 1.45
C LEU A 463 -18.32 -1.31 2.26
N ASP A 464 -18.09 -2.49 2.86
CA ASP A 464 -19.05 -3.29 3.63
C ASP A 464 -20.21 -3.89 2.81
N SER A 465 -20.16 -3.80 1.48
CA SER A 465 -21.13 -4.47 0.59
C SER A 465 -20.94 -5.99 0.58
N ALA A 466 -22.00 -6.70 0.21
CA ALA A 466 -22.01 -8.15 0.15
C ALA A 466 -22.82 -8.66 -1.04
N PHE A 467 -22.40 -9.81 -1.58
CA PHE A 467 -22.99 -10.44 -2.75
C PHE A 467 -23.11 -11.94 -2.53
N GLN A 468 -24.31 -12.48 -2.72
CA GLN A 468 -24.52 -13.92 -2.83
C GLN A 468 -24.07 -14.37 -4.23
N LEU A 469 -23.17 -15.35 -4.30
CA LEU A 469 -22.60 -15.85 -5.54
C LEU A 469 -23.35 -17.11 -5.98
N THR A 470 -23.99 -17.09 -7.15
CA THR A 470 -24.83 -18.19 -7.66
C THR A 470 -24.27 -18.77 -8.96
N SER A 471 -24.88 -19.84 -9.48
CA SER A 471 -24.56 -20.38 -10.82
C SER A 471 -25.02 -19.50 -11.99
N GLN A 472 -25.72 -18.40 -11.73
CA GLN A 472 -26.26 -17.52 -12.77
C GLN A 472 -25.68 -16.10 -12.71
N GLY A 473 -24.83 -15.80 -11.73
CA GLY A 473 -24.39 -14.45 -11.42
C GLY A 473 -24.38 -14.18 -9.91
N CYS A 474 -24.14 -12.94 -9.53
CA CYS A 474 -24.22 -12.52 -8.14
C CYS A 474 -25.49 -11.71 -7.86
N LEU A 475 -25.96 -11.76 -6.61
CA LEU A 475 -27.08 -10.97 -6.11
C LEU A 475 -26.61 -10.13 -4.91
N PRO A 476 -26.84 -8.81 -4.87
CA PRO A 476 -26.50 -8.01 -3.71
C PRO A 476 -27.31 -8.46 -2.49
N VAL A 477 -26.68 -8.48 -1.32
CA VAL A 477 -27.33 -8.83 -0.05
C VAL A 477 -27.00 -7.79 1.02
N ASP A 478 -28.01 -7.43 1.81
CA ASP A 478 -27.83 -6.52 2.95
C ASP A 478 -27.13 -7.26 4.09
N ALA A 479 -25.83 -7.02 4.26
CA ALA A 479 -25.06 -7.67 5.32
C ALA A 479 -24.60 -6.71 6.43
N ASN A 480 -24.47 -5.41 6.17
CA ASN A 480 -23.77 -4.48 7.08
C ASN A 480 -24.34 -3.04 7.03
N GLU A 481 -25.57 -2.83 7.51
CA GLU A 481 -26.10 -1.48 7.75
C GLU A 481 -26.05 -1.11 9.25
N PRO A 482 -25.55 0.08 9.62
CA PRO A 482 -24.93 1.09 8.76
C PRO A 482 -23.46 0.77 8.43
N ARG A 483 -23.01 1.16 7.24
CA ARG A 483 -21.61 1.03 6.79
C ARG A 483 -20.64 1.80 7.69
N ARG A 484 -19.42 1.28 7.86
CA ARG A 484 -18.40 1.90 8.74
C ARG A 484 -17.89 3.24 8.21
N LEU A 485 -17.86 3.42 6.88
CA LEU A 485 -17.54 4.68 6.22
C LEU A 485 -18.46 4.88 5.01
N LYS A 486 -18.96 6.11 4.83
CA LYS A 486 -19.76 6.46 3.65
C LYS A 486 -18.89 6.35 2.39
N PRO A 487 -19.42 5.86 1.25
CA PRO A 487 -18.65 5.73 0.00
C PRO A 487 -17.93 7.02 -0.41
N GLU A 488 -18.59 8.17 -0.26
CA GLU A 488 -18.05 9.49 -0.57
C GLU A 488 -16.83 9.90 0.26
N LYS A 489 -16.48 9.17 1.32
CA LYS A 489 -15.38 9.48 2.23
C LYS A 489 -14.18 8.54 2.08
N VAL A 490 -14.29 7.45 1.31
CA VAL A 490 -13.16 6.55 1.04
C VAL A 490 -12.22 7.21 0.03
N ALA A 491 -10.90 7.09 0.24
CA ALA A 491 -9.86 7.66 -0.61
C ALA A 491 -9.99 9.18 -0.89
N ARG A 492 -10.62 9.94 0.03
CA ARG A 492 -10.74 11.40 -0.08
C ARG A 492 -10.12 12.11 1.11
N LEU A 493 -9.62 13.32 0.86
CA LEU A 493 -9.18 14.22 1.92
C LEU A 493 -10.37 14.56 2.84
N ASP A 494 -10.13 14.48 4.14
CA ASP A 494 -11.11 14.84 5.17
C ASP A 494 -10.95 16.31 5.60
N TRP A 495 -11.88 16.78 6.46
CA TRP A 495 -11.87 18.16 6.95
C TRP A 495 -10.55 18.55 7.64
N HIS A 496 -9.80 17.58 8.19
CA HIS A 496 -8.49 17.86 8.79
C HIS A 496 -7.44 18.23 7.74
N ASN A 497 -7.48 17.57 6.58
CA ASN A 497 -6.60 17.88 5.46
C ASN A 497 -6.96 19.24 4.87
N ASP A 498 -8.25 19.53 4.68
CA ASP A 498 -8.72 20.83 4.20
C ASP A 498 -8.33 21.96 5.15
N LEU A 499 -8.48 21.75 6.46
CA LEU A 499 -8.03 22.71 7.47
C LEU A 499 -6.51 22.89 7.45
N SER A 500 -5.74 21.82 7.31
CA SER A 500 -4.28 21.89 7.26
C SER A 500 -3.81 22.65 6.02
N LYS A 501 -4.42 22.39 4.86
CA LYS A 501 -4.17 23.12 3.62
C LYS A 501 -4.55 24.59 3.76
N LEU A 502 -5.75 24.88 4.27
CA LEU A 502 -6.19 26.25 4.53
C LEU A 502 -5.19 27.00 5.41
N LEU A 503 -4.73 26.41 6.51
CA LEU A 503 -3.74 27.03 7.39
C LEU A 503 -2.39 27.29 6.70
N LEU A 504 -1.96 26.41 5.80
CA LEU A 504 -0.76 26.62 4.98
C LEU A 504 -0.97 27.76 3.98
N ASP A 505 -2.08 27.76 3.24
CA ASP A 505 -2.45 28.79 2.28
C ASP A 505 -2.57 30.17 2.96
N VAL A 506 -3.15 30.20 4.17
CA VAL A 506 -3.21 31.38 5.04
C VAL A 506 -1.81 31.88 5.37
N THR A 507 -0.94 30.98 5.83
CA THR A 507 0.43 31.33 6.25
C THR A 507 1.24 31.86 5.06
N GLU A 508 1.12 31.21 3.90
CA GLU A 508 1.77 31.65 2.66
C GLU A 508 1.26 33.02 2.21
N ALA A 509 -0.06 33.23 2.19
CA ALA A 509 -0.66 34.51 1.82
C ALA A 509 -0.18 35.65 2.73
N VAL A 510 -0.05 35.39 4.04
CA VAL A 510 0.51 36.36 5.00
C VAL A 510 2.01 36.58 4.74
N ASN A 511 2.80 35.54 4.51
CA ASN A 511 4.25 35.68 4.31
C ASN A 511 4.60 36.39 3.00
N THR A 512 3.83 36.16 1.94
CA THR A 512 4.01 36.73 0.60
C THR A 512 3.47 38.14 0.42
N ALA A 513 2.70 38.66 1.39
CA ALA A 513 2.22 40.03 1.33
C ALA A 513 3.38 41.04 1.30
N ALA A 514 3.26 42.03 0.41
CA ALA A 514 4.33 42.99 0.09
C ALA A 514 4.74 43.88 1.28
N ASP A 515 3.83 44.12 2.22
CA ASP A 515 4.05 44.97 3.38
C ASP A 515 3.25 44.50 4.62
N GLU A 516 3.55 45.09 5.79
CA GLU A 516 2.84 44.77 7.04
C GLU A 516 1.34 45.09 6.98
N ARG A 517 0.93 46.08 6.17
CA ARG A 517 -0.49 46.43 6.01
C ARG A 517 -1.25 45.31 5.30
N GLY A 518 -0.67 44.72 4.26
CA GLY A 518 -1.21 43.56 3.54
C GLY A 518 -1.35 42.36 4.46
N ARG A 519 -0.33 42.06 5.27
CA ARG A 519 -0.39 40.99 6.30
C ARG A 519 -1.55 41.20 7.26
N ALA A 520 -1.65 42.39 7.83
CA ALA A 520 -2.71 42.74 8.77
C ALA A 520 -4.11 42.69 8.13
N ALA A 521 -4.24 43.04 6.84
CA ALA A 521 -5.51 42.97 6.12
C ALA A 521 -5.99 41.52 5.92
N ILE A 522 -5.09 40.60 5.57
CA ILE A 522 -5.38 39.17 5.44
C ILE A 522 -5.85 38.61 6.78
N ILE A 523 -5.09 38.86 7.86
CA ILE A 523 -5.44 38.40 9.22
C ILE A 523 -6.80 38.95 9.65
N ARG A 524 -7.10 40.23 9.40
CA ARG A 524 -8.41 40.84 9.73
C ARG A 524 -9.57 40.24 8.94
N ARG A 525 -9.35 39.85 7.68
CA ARG A 525 -10.39 39.16 6.88
C ARG A 525 -10.70 37.79 7.47
N MET A 526 -9.68 37.04 7.88
CA MET A 526 -9.85 35.73 8.50
C MET A 526 -10.53 35.81 9.87
N ARG A 527 -10.15 36.78 10.71
CA ARG A 527 -10.85 37.03 11.99
C ARG A 527 -12.33 37.31 11.76
N ARG A 528 -12.68 38.18 10.80
CA ARG A 528 -14.08 38.46 10.47
C ARG A 528 -14.85 37.22 9.98
N ALA A 529 -14.19 36.32 9.25
CA ALA A 529 -14.82 35.06 8.83
C ALA A 529 -15.06 34.11 10.02
N LEU A 530 -14.19 34.13 11.03
CA LEU A 530 -14.33 33.33 12.25
C LEU A 530 -15.36 33.92 13.23
N ASP A 531 -15.49 35.25 13.26
CA ASP A 531 -16.44 35.98 14.10
C ASP A 531 -17.85 36.06 13.49
N ALA A 532 -18.04 35.54 12.26
CA ALA A 532 -19.36 35.44 11.64
C ALA A 532 -20.20 34.39 12.41
N PRO A 533 -21.45 34.70 12.81
CA PRO A 533 -22.27 33.76 13.57
C PRO A 533 -22.47 32.47 12.78
N ALA A 534 -22.27 31.33 13.46
CA ALA A 534 -22.46 30.00 12.88
C ALA A 534 -23.87 29.90 12.28
N LEU A 535 -23.95 29.67 10.97
CA LEU A 535 -25.21 29.45 10.26
C LEU A 535 -25.87 28.15 10.76
N GLY A 536 -26.89 28.32 11.60
CA GLY A 536 -28.07 27.46 11.66
C GLY A 536 -27.91 26.10 12.36
N ALA A 537 -28.21 26.09 13.65
CA ALA A 537 -28.96 24.98 14.23
C ALA A 537 -30.23 24.76 13.36
N PHE A 538 -30.45 23.53 12.90
CA PHE A 538 -31.73 23.15 12.30
C PHE A 538 -32.81 23.37 13.36
N ALA A 539 -33.60 24.41 13.15
CA ALA A 539 -34.86 24.58 13.86
C ALA A 539 -35.76 23.41 13.46
N ASN A 540 -36.08 22.57 14.43
CA ASN A 540 -37.38 21.92 14.48
C ASN A 540 -38.43 23.04 14.37
N ASP A 541 -39.25 23.02 13.34
CA ASP A 541 -40.58 23.58 13.44
C ASP A 541 -41.56 22.66 12.71
N GLU A 542 -42.51 22.20 13.50
CA GLU A 542 -43.69 21.45 13.13
C GLU A 542 -44.56 22.29 12.18
N SER A 543 -44.98 21.70 11.06
CA SER A 543 -46.37 21.80 10.56
C SER A 543 -46.63 20.70 9.55
#